data_AF-A0A244EDL2-F1
#
_entry.id   AF-A0A244EDL2-F1
#
_cell.length_a   1.000
_cell.length_b   1.000
_cell.length_c   1.000
_cell.angle_alpha   90.00
_cell.angle_beta   90.00
_cell.angle_gamma   90.00
#
_symmetry.space_group_name_H-M   'P 1'
#
loop_
_entity.id
_entity.type
_entity.pdbx_description
1 polymer ?
#
loop_
_entity_poly.entity_id
_entity_poly.type
_entity_poly.pdbx_seq_one_letter_code
_entity_poly.pdbx_strand_id
1 'polypeptide(L)'
;MNAPRYVCLSDLHLGAAYSTLTYADAQGRPDPGRPSDTQTAFGSALRALLSSMDGPPPTLILLGDVLDMGLSPMGDVAAAFQCFVKTVMQDGGRPVFAPRVLYVPGNHDHHLWRIAQDQQYQDALAQGRIGDDLVKHTALFDPALEEAGTSRIASSMLTQLMAGCPGLAGARVEIAYPNLGLLDAARQRCVVLHHGHYIDPMYRVMTMLNAQAPGRNAGRNPAQVTVSDLESQNGAWVDFMWSDLGSSGVTGAGAGKLYEVMRDAAASHDFAQRLAALLVTKLDQNFGMSGSMDVFQGVTVSQLVLGVLDATLGRGAESQRDGYAEVMSTDDVADLRWYLSGPVRLELAQAGLEPSALDLSFIFGHSHKPFEDELPVAGFDRPVGVFNTGGWVMDQPTMTTTQGASAMFIDDALNIASLRLFNDPVNGRVPAVHARGIGGFRDRDNPMLATLAAGIERTRPAWEAFSRNAQQATESRATLLLDEFFTASVEVMANARAGMAAGKVKA
;
A
#
# COMPACT_ATOMS: atom_id res chain seq x y z
N MET A 1 -18.98 -16.97 17.23
CA MET A 1 -17.90 -17.92 16.92
C MET A 1 -16.60 -17.13 16.98
N ASN A 2 -15.55 -17.65 17.62
CA ASN A 2 -14.29 -16.90 17.77
C ASN A 2 -13.32 -17.27 16.64
N ALA A 3 -13.76 -17.15 15.39
CA ALA A 3 -12.96 -17.38 14.19
C ALA A 3 -12.87 -16.10 13.36
N PRO A 4 -11.81 -15.96 12.56
CA PRO A 4 -11.72 -14.85 11.63
C PRO A 4 -12.82 -14.98 10.56
N ARG A 5 -13.55 -13.89 10.36
CA ARG A 5 -14.38 -13.68 9.17
C ARG A 5 -13.53 -13.16 8.02
N TYR A 6 -12.53 -12.34 8.33
CA TYR A 6 -11.61 -11.76 7.37
C TYR A 6 -10.15 -11.98 7.78
N VAL A 7 -9.30 -12.19 6.79
CA VAL A 7 -7.84 -12.11 6.91
C VAL A 7 -7.36 -11.06 5.93
N CYS A 8 -6.58 -10.09 6.39
CA CYS A 8 -6.08 -8.98 5.59
C CYS A 8 -4.56 -9.04 5.44
N LEU A 9 -4.08 -8.90 4.20
CA LEU A 9 -2.68 -8.85 3.80
C LEU A 9 -2.45 -7.63 2.89
N SER A 10 -1.32 -6.96 3.01
CA SER A 10 -0.92 -5.83 2.15
C SER A 10 0.57 -5.92 1.78
N ASP A 11 1.02 -5.01 0.91
CA ASP A 11 2.44 -4.72 0.67
C ASP A 11 3.24 -6.00 0.38
N LEU A 12 2.64 -6.90 -0.41
CA LEU A 12 3.24 -8.17 -0.81
C LEU A 12 4.26 -7.96 -1.93
N HIS A 13 4.05 -6.93 -2.77
CA HIS A 13 4.84 -6.61 -3.96
C HIS A 13 5.17 -7.85 -4.81
N LEU A 14 4.15 -8.67 -5.11
CA LEU A 14 4.31 -9.87 -5.90
C LEU A 14 4.83 -9.49 -7.31
N GLY A 15 5.97 -10.08 -7.69
CA GLY A 15 6.68 -9.77 -8.93
C GLY A 15 7.99 -9.01 -8.68
N ALA A 16 8.09 -8.25 -7.60
CA ALA A 16 9.29 -7.50 -7.25
C ALA A 16 10.43 -8.41 -6.78
N ALA A 17 11.65 -8.18 -7.26
CA ALA A 17 12.85 -8.86 -6.77
C ALA A 17 13.13 -8.57 -5.28
N TYR A 18 12.74 -7.38 -4.82
CA TYR A 18 12.92 -6.92 -3.44
C TYR A 18 11.86 -7.48 -2.47
N SER A 19 10.79 -8.12 -2.95
CA SER A 19 9.78 -8.76 -2.08
C SER A 19 10.28 -10.11 -1.56
N THR A 20 10.16 -10.33 -0.25
CA THR A 20 10.44 -11.61 0.43
C THR A 20 9.59 -12.78 -0.06
N LEU A 21 8.48 -12.51 -0.73
CA LEU A 21 7.57 -13.51 -1.27
C LEU A 21 7.91 -13.92 -2.71
N THR A 22 8.65 -13.09 -3.45
CA THR A 22 9.12 -13.42 -4.80
C THR A 22 10.43 -14.22 -4.73
N TYR A 23 10.52 -15.33 -5.46
CA TYR A 23 11.79 -16.04 -5.59
C TYR A 23 12.77 -15.21 -6.43
N ALA A 24 14.00 -15.10 -5.95
CA ALA A 24 15.14 -14.56 -6.70
C ALA A 24 16.25 -15.60 -6.75
N ASP A 25 16.95 -15.68 -7.88
CA ASP A 25 18.11 -16.55 -8.02
C ASP A 25 19.35 -15.99 -7.28
N ALA A 26 20.47 -16.72 -7.35
CA ALA A 26 21.72 -16.32 -6.69
C ALA A 26 22.33 -15.01 -7.23
N GLN A 27 21.82 -14.49 -8.35
CA GLN A 27 22.21 -13.22 -8.94
C GLN A 27 21.17 -12.12 -8.67
N GLY A 28 20.15 -12.39 -7.85
CA GLY A 28 19.08 -11.44 -7.53
C GLY A 28 18.02 -11.30 -8.63
N ARG A 29 18.05 -12.14 -9.68
CA ARG A 29 17.06 -12.06 -10.76
C ARG A 29 15.76 -12.73 -10.32
N PRO A 30 14.60 -12.07 -10.44
CA PRO A 30 13.33 -12.67 -10.04
C PRO A 30 12.96 -13.82 -10.98
N ASP A 31 12.42 -14.91 -10.42
CA ASP A 31 11.67 -15.95 -11.16
C ASP A 31 10.27 -16.07 -10.53
N PRO A 32 9.34 -15.19 -10.94
CA PRO A 32 8.00 -15.07 -10.36
C PRO A 32 7.15 -16.34 -10.41
N GLY A 33 7.44 -17.25 -11.35
CA GLY A 33 6.71 -18.50 -11.52
C GLY A 33 7.04 -19.55 -10.44
N ARG A 34 8.10 -19.33 -9.66
CA ARG A 34 8.56 -20.23 -8.61
C ARG A 34 8.25 -19.64 -7.22
N PRO A 35 7.73 -20.44 -6.28
CA PRO A 35 7.52 -19.95 -4.92
C PRO A 35 8.85 -19.77 -4.20
N SER A 36 8.97 -18.67 -3.45
CA SER A 36 10.07 -18.51 -2.50
C SER A 36 9.88 -19.43 -1.29
N ASP A 37 10.97 -19.69 -0.56
CA ASP A 37 10.91 -20.47 0.68
C ASP A 37 10.06 -19.76 1.74
N THR A 38 10.13 -18.42 1.80
CA THR A 38 9.28 -17.59 2.66
C THR A 38 7.80 -17.74 2.31
N GLN A 39 7.44 -17.64 1.02
CA GLN A 39 6.05 -17.81 0.57
C GLN A 39 5.51 -19.21 0.86
N THR A 40 6.33 -20.24 0.65
CA THR A 40 5.98 -21.63 0.94
C THR A 40 5.74 -21.85 2.43
N ALA A 41 6.67 -21.37 3.27
CA ALA A 41 6.57 -21.48 4.72
C ALA A 41 5.39 -20.68 5.27
N PHE A 42 5.16 -19.48 4.74
CA PHE A 42 4.02 -18.64 5.10
C PHE A 42 2.69 -19.33 4.78
N GLY A 43 2.52 -19.82 3.55
CA GLY A 43 1.32 -20.55 3.15
C GLY A 43 1.06 -21.77 4.04
N SER A 44 2.11 -22.54 4.36
CA SER A 44 2.00 -23.70 5.24
C SER A 44 1.59 -23.32 6.67
N ALA A 45 2.20 -22.27 7.24
CA ALA A 45 1.90 -21.82 8.60
C ALA A 45 0.50 -21.20 8.70
N LEU A 46 0.10 -20.38 7.72
CA LEU A 46 -1.23 -19.78 7.66
C LEU A 46 -2.33 -20.83 7.54
N ARG A 47 -2.15 -21.84 6.68
CA ARG A 47 -3.08 -22.96 6.57
C ARG A 47 -3.23 -23.72 7.88
N ALA A 48 -2.11 -24.05 8.52
CA ALA A 48 -2.12 -24.72 9.81
C ALA A 48 -2.87 -23.89 10.86
N LEU A 49 -2.60 -22.58 10.90
CA LEU A 49 -3.25 -21.64 11.83
C LEU A 49 -4.76 -21.60 11.62
N LEU A 50 -5.21 -21.38 10.38
CA LEU A 50 -6.63 -21.33 10.03
C LEU A 50 -7.35 -22.65 10.31
N SER A 51 -6.69 -23.78 10.03
CA SER A 51 -7.22 -25.12 10.30
C SER A 51 -7.33 -25.42 11.80
N SER A 52 -6.59 -24.66 12.64
CA SER A 52 -6.64 -24.75 14.10
C SER A 52 -7.73 -23.88 14.73
N MET A 53 -8.48 -23.12 13.92
CA MET A 53 -9.56 -22.24 14.35
C MET A 53 -10.91 -22.79 13.87
N ASP A 54 -11.92 -22.72 14.72
CA ASP A 54 -13.27 -23.21 14.40
C ASP A 54 -14.05 -22.17 13.60
N GLY A 55 -14.31 -22.42 12.32
CA GLY A 55 -15.13 -21.53 11.51
C GLY A 55 -15.14 -21.88 10.02
N PRO A 56 -15.97 -21.21 9.23
CA PRO A 56 -15.85 -21.28 7.78
C PRO A 56 -14.54 -20.63 7.31
N PRO A 57 -14.07 -20.96 6.10
CA PRO A 57 -12.95 -20.25 5.47
C PRO A 57 -13.17 -18.73 5.47
N PRO A 58 -12.21 -17.92 5.95
CA PRO A 58 -12.37 -16.46 5.97
C PRO A 58 -12.33 -15.88 4.55
N THR A 59 -12.90 -14.68 4.39
CA THR A 59 -12.69 -13.85 3.21
C THR A 59 -11.29 -13.23 3.26
N LEU A 60 -10.53 -13.39 2.19
CA LEU A 60 -9.24 -12.71 2.04
C LEU A 60 -9.46 -11.26 1.61
N ILE A 61 -8.81 -10.34 2.31
CA ILE A 61 -8.67 -8.94 1.92
C ILE A 61 -7.22 -8.70 1.50
N LEU A 62 -7.03 -8.18 0.29
CA LEU A 62 -5.76 -7.78 -0.28
C LEU A 62 -5.73 -6.24 -0.28
N LEU A 63 -4.96 -5.65 0.64
CA LEU A 63 -5.00 -4.24 1.02
C LEU A 63 -3.81 -3.46 0.45
N GLY A 64 -3.74 -3.37 -0.86
CA GLY A 64 -2.82 -2.49 -1.58
C GLY A 64 -1.39 -2.98 -1.63
N ASP A 65 -0.69 -2.53 -2.68
CA ASP A 65 0.68 -2.92 -3.04
C ASP A 65 0.91 -4.44 -2.97
N VAL A 66 -0.12 -5.19 -3.34
CA VAL A 66 -0.08 -6.65 -3.39
C VAL A 66 0.65 -7.09 -4.65
N LEU A 67 0.51 -6.33 -5.73
CA LEU A 67 1.22 -6.54 -6.99
C LEU A 67 2.20 -5.40 -7.25
N ASP A 68 3.39 -5.72 -7.76
CA ASP A 68 4.36 -4.70 -8.16
C ASP A 68 4.17 -4.29 -9.64
N MET A 69 2.98 -3.85 -10.02
CA MET A 69 2.67 -3.47 -11.42
C MET A 69 3.41 -2.22 -11.86
N GLY A 70 3.84 -1.40 -10.90
CA GLY A 70 4.54 -0.17 -11.18
C GLY A 70 5.97 -0.32 -11.65
N LEU A 71 6.67 -1.34 -11.18
CA LEU A 71 8.10 -1.52 -11.44
C LEU A 71 8.43 -2.86 -12.12
N SER A 72 7.52 -3.84 -12.06
CA SER A 72 7.74 -5.17 -12.63
C SER A 72 6.93 -5.39 -13.91
N PRO A 73 7.44 -6.18 -14.88
CA PRO A 73 6.68 -6.53 -16.08
C PRO A 73 5.35 -7.24 -15.75
N MET A 74 4.29 -6.94 -16.51
CA MET A 74 2.96 -7.49 -16.25
C MET A 74 2.89 -9.03 -16.27
N GLY A 75 3.67 -9.66 -17.16
CA GLY A 75 3.76 -11.13 -17.23
C GLY A 75 4.36 -11.74 -15.95
N ASP A 76 5.36 -11.07 -15.39
CA ASP A 76 6.02 -11.47 -14.15
C ASP A 76 5.08 -11.30 -12.95
N VAL A 77 4.38 -10.17 -12.89
CA VAL A 77 3.35 -9.91 -11.87
C VAL A 77 2.24 -10.96 -11.92
N ALA A 78 1.72 -11.28 -13.11
CA ALA A 78 0.68 -12.30 -13.28
C ALA A 78 1.17 -13.70 -12.84
N ALA A 79 2.41 -14.05 -13.19
CA ALA A 79 3.03 -15.31 -12.76
C ALA A 79 3.23 -15.36 -11.24
N ALA A 80 3.71 -14.28 -10.60
CA ALA A 80 3.84 -14.18 -9.15
C ALA A 80 2.50 -14.33 -8.44
N PHE A 81 1.45 -13.66 -8.94
CA PHE A 81 0.11 -13.78 -8.36
C PHE A 81 -0.43 -15.20 -8.46
N GLN A 82 -0.30 -15.87 -9.61
CA GLN A 82 -0.70 -17.27 -9.75
C GLN A 82 0.10 -18.19 -8.82
N CYS A 83 1.40 -17.93 -8.66
CA CYS A 83 2.25 -18.66 -7.73
C CYS A 83 1.78 -18.48 -6.28
N PHE A 84 1.46 -17.26 -5.88
CA PHE A 84 0.88 -16.94 -4.57
C PHE A 84 -0.45 -17.65 -4.33
N VAL A 85 -1.37 -17.63 -5.31
CA VAL A 85 -2.66 -18.32 -5.23
C VAL A 85 -2.44 -19.82 -4.96
N LYS A 86 -1.58 -20.48 -5.73
CA LYS A 86 -1.29 -21.91 -5.57
C LYS A 86 -0.61 -22.24 -4.25
N THR A 87 0.25 -21.36 -3.76
CA THR A 87 1.13 -21.62 -2.62
C THR A 87 0.51 -21.24 -1.28
N VAL A 88 -0.29 -20.18 -1.24
CA VAL A 88 -0.85 -19.60 -0.01
C VAL A 88 -2.36 -19.83 0.07
N MET A 89 -3.09 -19.62 -1.03
CA MET A 89 -4.55 -19.69 -1.03
C MET A 89 -5.12 -21.10 -1.24
N GLN A 90 -4.26 -22.09 -1.48
CA GLN A 90 -4.64 -23.48 -1.73
C GLN A 90 -3.86 -24.48 -0.88
N ASP A 91 -4.49 -25.62 -0.62
CA ASP A 91 -3.86 -26.82 -0.07
C ASP A 91 -4.15 -28.02 -0.98
N GLY A 92 -3.17 -28.43 -1.79
CA GLY A 92 -3.35 -29.53 -2.75
C GLY A 92 -4.55 -29.33 -3.69
N GLY A 93 -4.82 -28.09 -4.10
CA GLY A 93 -5.96 -27.70 -4.95
C GLY A 93 -7.28 -27.44 -4.21
N ARG A 94 -7.30 -27.52 -2.87
CA ARG A 94 -8.46 -27.11 -2.05
C ARG A 94 -8.33 -25.64 -1.63
N PRO A 95 -9.36 -24.79 -1.80
CA PRO A 95 -9.32 -23.41 -1.32
C PRO A 95 -9.16 -23.31 0.20
N VAL A 96 -8.28 -22.41 0.64
CA VAL A 96 -8.06 -22.06 2.06
C VAL A 96 -9.00 -20.94 2.51
N PHE A 97 -9.41 -20.09 1.57
CA PHE A 97 -10.27 -18.92 1.79
C PHE A 97 -11.65 -19.12 1.14
N ALA A 98 -12.59 -18.28 1.53
CA ALA A 98 -13.85 -18.13 0.83
C ALA A 98 -13.62 -17.80 -0.66
N PRO A 99 -14.54 -18.16 -1.57
CA PRO A 99 -14.38 -17.90 -3.00
C PRO A 99 -14.37 -16.40 -3.34
N ARG A 100 -14.81 -15.54 -2.42
CA ARG A 100 -14.77 -14.09 -2.58
C ARG A 100 -13.49 -13.52 -1.98
N VAL A 101 -12.77 -12.71 -2.76
CA VAL A 101 -11.61 -11.93 -2.35
C VAL A 101 -11.94 -10.45 -2.52
N LEU A 102 -11.65 -9.65 -1.49
CA LEU A 102 -11.76 -8.20 -1.55
C LEU A 102 -10.38 -7.61 -1.82
N TYR A 103 -10.29 -6.68 -2.75
CA TYR A 103 -9.05 -6.04 -3.16
C TYR A 103 -9.17 -4.53 -3.04
N VAL A 104 -8.21 -3.90 -2.37
CA VAL A 104 -8.08 -2.46 -2.27
C VAL A 104 -6.78 -2.07 -2.96
N PRO A 105 -6.79 -1.49 -4.17
CA PRO A 105 -5.57 -1.05 -4.83
C PRO A 105 -4.79 -0.01 -4.00
N GLY A 106 -3.48 -0.16 -3.99
CA GLY A 106 -2.48 0.78 -3.50
C GLY A 106 -1.87 1.60 -4.63
N ASN A 107 -0.65 2.10 -4.44
CA ASN A 107 0.05 2.89 -5.44
C ASN A 107 0.82 2.04 -6.45
N HIS A 108 1.43 0.92 -6.05
CA HIS A 108 2.14 0.01 -6.97
C HIS A 108 1.20 -0.78 -7.88
N ASP A 109 -0.05 -0.95 -7.47
CA ASP A 109 -1.08 -1.66 -8.22
C ASP A 109 -2.32 -0.79 -8.51
N HIS A 110 -2.16 0.55 -8.47
CA HIS A 110 -3.21 1.51 -8.84
C HIS A 110 -3.74 1.26 -10.25
N HIS A 111 -2.90 0.76 -11.16
CA HIS A 111 -3.32 0.40 -12.50
C HIS A 111 -4.47 -0.64 -12.54
N LEU A 112 -4.61 -1.50 -11.52
CA LEU A 112 -5.79 -2.38 -11.41
C LEU A 112 -7.08 -1.59 -11.26
N TRP A 113 -7.05 -0.47 -10.53
CA TRP A 113 -8.19 0.42 -10.40
C TRP A 113 -8.55 1.06 -11.75
N ARG A 114 -7.55 1.50 -12.52
CA ARG A 114 -7.75 2.04 -13.88
C ARG A 114 -8.39 1.02 -14.81
N ILE A 115 -7.89 -0.23 -14.82
CA ILE A 115 -8.48 -1.33 -15.57
C ILE A 115 -9.95 -1.56 -15.17
N ALA A 116 -10.25 -1.50 -13.87
CA ALA A 116 -11.59 -1.71 -13.35
C ALA A 116 -12.56 -0.57 -13.73
N GLN A 117 -12.10 0.69 -13.68
CA GLN A 117 -12.85 1.86 -14.15
C GLN A 117 -13.20 1.71 -15.64
N ASP A 118 -12.21 1.36 -16.47
CA ASP A 118 -12.38 1.17 -17.91
C ASP A 118 -13.35 0.02 -18.21
N GLN A 119 -13.23 -1.11 -17.51
CA GLN A 119 -14.14 -2.23 -17.68
C GLN A 119 -15.58 -1.86 -17.30
N GLN A 120 -15.77 -1.16 -16.17
CA GLN A 120 -17.11 -0.71 -15.77
C GLN A 120 -17.72 0.24 -16.80
N TYR A 121 -16.93 1.15 -17.36
CA TYR A 121 -17.39 2.06 -18.40
C TYR A 121 -17.77 1.28 -19.68
N GLN A 122 -16.95 0.33 -20.11
CA GLN A 122 -17.26 -0.55 -21.24
C GLN A 122 -18.54 -1.37 -21.02
N ASP A 123 -18.73 -1.92 -19.82
CA ASP A 123 -19.94 -2.66 -19.45
C ASP A 123 -21.19 -1.77 -19.47
N ALA A 124 -21.07 -0.50 -19.06
CA ALA A 124 -22.14 0.47 -19.15
C ALA A 124 -22.49 0.79 -20.61
N LEU A 125 -21.48 0.99 -21.46
CA LEU A 125 -21.67 1.21 -22.91
C LEU A 125 -22.36 0.02 -23.58
N ALA A 126 -21.96 -1.21 -23.23
CA ALA A 126 -22.59 -2.43 -23.73
C ALA A 126 -24.08 -2.53 -23.34
N GLN A 127 -24.49 -1.87 -22.25
CA GLN A 127 -25.86 -1.77 -21.78
C GLN A 127 -26.60 -0.51 -22.30
N GLY A 128 -26.00 0.23 -23.23
CA GLY A 128 -26.57 1.46 -23.80
C GLY A 128 -26.56 2.66 -22.85
N ARG A 129 -25.77 2.62 -21.78
CA ARG A 129 -25.59 3.73 -20.83
C ARG A 129 -24.28 4.44 -21.12
N ILE A 130 -24.34 5.75 -21.34
CA ILE A 130 -23.16 6.61 -21.46
C ILE A 130 -23.11 7.45 -20.19
N GLY A 131 -22.11 7.19 -19.35
CA GLY A 131 -21.84 8.01 -18.16
C GLY A 131 -21.13 9.31 -18.51
N ASP A 132 -21.22 10.30 -17.63
CA ASP A 132 -20.54 11.60 -17.82
C ASP A 132 -19.01 11.48 -17.68
N ASP A 133 -18.54 10.58 -16.81
CA ASP A 133 -17.12 10.36 -16.50
C ASP A 133 -16.92 8.95 -15.91
N LEU A 134 -15.65 8.55 -15.73
CA LEU A 134 -15.28 7.33 -15.00
C LEU A 134 -15.65 7.44 -13.51
N VAL A 135 -15.95 6.28 -12.89
CA VAL A 135 -16.20 6.24 -11.44
C VAL A 135 -14.95 6.68 -10.69
N LYS A 136 -15.09 7.53 -9.67
CA LYS A 136 -13.94 8.07 -8.93
C LYS A 136 -13.58 7.25 -7.70
N HIS A 137 -14.52 6.53 -7.12
CA HIS A 137 -14.30 5.65 -5.98
C HIS A 137 -15.49 4.69 -5.86
N THR A 138 -15.33 3.61 -5.13
CA THR A 138 -16.43 2.70 -4.81
C THR A 138 -17.20 3.19 -3.59
N ALA A 139 -18.40 2.64 -3.38
CA ALA A 139 -19.07 2.78 -2.09
C ALA A 139 -18.22 2.16 -0.96
N LEU A 140 -18.22 2.81 0.20
CA LEU A 140 -17.46 2.38 1.37
C LEU A 140 -17.88 0.97 1.80
N PHE A 141 -19.17 0.76 2.04
CA PHE A 141 -19.74 -0.53 2.42
C PHE A 141 -20.21 -1.34 1.21
N ASP A 142 -20.34 -2.66 1.40
CA ASP A 142 -20.88 -3.55 0.39
C ASP A 142 -22.32 -3.15 0.06
N PRO A 143 -22.71 -2.93 -1.21
CA PRO A 143 -24.05 -2.45 -1.53
C PRO A 143 -25.17 -3.42 -1.18
N ALA A 144 -24.87 -4.71 -0.93
CA ALA A 144 -25.83 -5.65 -0.33
C ALA A 144 -26.34 -5.22 1.07
N LEU A 145 -25.66 -4.27 1.73
CA LEU A 145 -26.10 -3.62 2.97
C LEU A 145 -26.96 -2.37 2.73
N GLU A 146 -27.04 -1.85 1.51
CA GLU A 146 -27.68 -0.56 1.21
C GLU A 146 -28.83 -0.65 0.19
N GLU A 147 -28.78 -1.53 -0.82
CA GLU A 147 -29.94 -1.89 -1.68
C GLU A 147 -29.58 -3.05 -2.64
N ALA A 148 -30.54 -3.94 -2.91
CA ALA A 148 -30.33 -5.11 -3.75
C ALA A 148 -30.06 -4.74 -5.22
N GLY A 149 -28.80 -4.81 -5.67
CA GLY A 149 -28.51 -4.86 -7.11
C GLY A 149 -27.14 -4.38 -7.60
N THR A 150 -26.34 -3.68 -6.79
CA THR A 150 -25.01 -3.22 -7.22
C THR A 150 -23.92 -4.14 -6.64
N SER A 151 -23.36 -5.02 -7.47
CA SER A 151 -22.14 -5.76 -7.08
C SER A 151 -20.96 -4.79 -7.06
N ARG A 152 -19.99 -5.00 -6.15
CA ARG A 152 -18.67 -4.34 -6.26
C ARG A 152 -18.05 -4.65 -7.63
N ILE A 153 -17.18 -3.76 -8.11
CA ILE A 153 -16.55 -3.87 -9.42
C ILE A 153 -15.61 -5.08 -9.41
N ALA A 154 -15.79 -6.00 -10.35
CA ALA A 154 -14.94 -7.19 -10.43
C ALA A 154 -13.59 -6.85 -11.08
N SER A 155 -12.50 -7.37 -10.54
CA SER A 155 -11.21 -7.41 -11.24
C SER A 155 -11.22 -8.57 -12.24
N SER A 156 -11.40 -8.28 -13.52
CA SER A 156 -11.44 -9.29 -14.58
C SER A 156 -10.12 -10.07 -14.65
N MET A 157 -8.98 -9.36 -14.62
CA MET A 157 -7.63 -9.94 -14.64
C MET A 157 -7.42 -10.92 -13.48
N LEU A 158 -7.58 -10.47 -12.23
CA LEU A 158 -7.29 -11.32 -11.07
C LEU A 158 -8.29 -12.47 -10.93
N THR A 159 -9.55 -12.23 -11.27
CA THR A 159 -10.57 -13.28 -11.31
C THR A 159 -10.21 -14.38 -12.33
N GLN A 160 -9.74 -14.01 -13.52
CA GLN A 160 -9.31 -14.98 -14.53
C GLN A 160 -8.06 -15.76 -14.10
N LEU A 161 -7.07 -15.08 -13.48
CA LEU A 161 -5.87 -15.74 -12.95
C LEU A 161 -6.23 -16.77 -11.86
N MET A 162 -7.16 -16.42 -10.96
CA MET A 162 -7.66 -17.35 -9.93
C MET A 162 -8.47 -18.49 -10.54
N ALA A 163 -9.34 -18.21 -11.51
CA ALA A 163 -10.15 -19.23 -12.17
C ALA A 163 -9.32 -20.29 -12.91
N GLY A 164 -8.11 -19.92 -13.36
CA GLY A 164 -7.13 -20.85 -13.92
C GLY A 164 -6.49 -21.81 -12.91
N CYS A 165 -6.72 -21.63 -11.60
CA CYS A 165 -6.18 -22.50 -10.56
C CYS A 165 -7.20 -23.59 -10.15
N PRO A 166 -6.77 -24.86 -9.97
CA PRO A 166 -7.67 -25.96 -9.61
C PRO A 166 -8.49 -25.66 -8.35
N GLY A 167 -9.81 -25.85 -8.38
CA GLY A 167 -10.67 -25.60 -7.22
C GLY A 167 -11.09 -24.13 -6.99
N LEU A 168 -10.62 -23.18 -7.82
CA LEU A 168 -10.95 -21.75 -7.72
C LEU A 168 -11.73 -21.19 -8.93
N ALA A 169 -12.28 -22.04 -9.79
CA ALA A 169 -13.07 -21.60 -10.95
C ALA A 169 -14.29 -20.71 -10.59
N GLY A 170 -14.83 -20.86 -9.38
CA GLY A 170 -15.92 -20.01 -8.87
C GLY A 170 -15.46 -18.81 -8.05
N ALA A 171 -14.15 -18.63 -7.86
CA ALA A 171 -13.61 -17.52 -7.08
C ALA A 171 -13.72 -16.20 -7.84
N ARG A 172 -13.89 -15.10 -7.10
CA ARG A 172 -14.04 -13.75 -7.65
C ARG A 172 -13.23 -12.76 -6.82
N VAL A 173 -12.59 -11.84 -7.53
CA VAL A 173 -11.88 -10.71 -6.92
C VAL A 173 -12.69 -9.45 -7.17
N GLU A 174 -13.08 -8.78 -6.10
CA GLU A 174 -13.89 -7.56 -6.12
C GLU A 174 -13.07 -6.38 -5.60
N ILE A 175 -13.11 -5.26 -6.31
CA ILE A 175 -12.38 -4.05 -5.98
C ILE A 175 -13.24 -3.14 -5.11
N ALA A 176 -12.62 -2.62 -4.04
CA ALA A 176 -13.07 -1.49 -3.26
C ALA A 176 -11.95 -0.45 -3.27
N TYR A 177 -12.23 0.80 -3.63
CA TYR A 177 -11.17 1.81 -3.75
C TYR A 177 -11.69 3.23 -3.46
N PRO A 178 -10.89 4.08 -2.78
CA PRO A 178 -9.64 3.73 -2.09
C PRO A 178 -9.89 3.11 -0.71
N ASN A 179 -11.10 3.25 -0.15
CA ASN A 179 -11.48 2.67 1.14
C ASN A 179 -12.41 1.47 0.97
N LEU A 180 -12.26 0.51 1.88
CA LEU A 180 -13.19 -0.58 2.13
C LEU A 180 -13.72 -0.47 3.57
N GLY A 181 -15.04 -0.37 3.73
CA GLY A 181 -15.70 -0.37 5.02
C GLY A 181 -16.27 -1.74 5.38
N LEU A 182 -16.06 -2.16 6.63
CA LEU A 182 -16.77 -3.25 7.29
C LEU A 182 -17.60 -2.65 8.42
N LEU A 183 -18.84 -3.11 8.55
CA LEU A 183 -19.78 -2.61 9.55
C LEU A 183 -20.42 -3.80 10.27
N ASP A 184 -20.47 -3.73 11.60
CA ASP A 184 -21.13 -4.76 12.39
C ASP A 184 -22.64 -4.70 12.23
N ALA A 185 -23.34 -5.76 12.63
CA ALA A 185 -24.79 -5.85 12.49
C ALA A 185 -25.54 -4.75 13.26
N ALA A 186 -24.97 -4.25 14.36
CA ALA A 186 -25.54 -3.18 15.16
C ALA A 186 -25.24 -1.77 14.62
N ARG A 187 -24.39 -1.65 13.59
CA ARG A 187 -23.92 -0.37 13.03
C ARG A 187 -23.29 0.54 14.09
N GLN A 188 -22.53 -0.04 15.02
CA GLN A 188 -21.83 0.65 16.10
C GLN A 188 -20.32 0.48 16.00
N ARG A 189 -19.84 -0.63 15.42
CA ARG A 189 -18.42 -0.89 15.16
C ARG A 189 -18.16 -0.84 13.67
N CYS A 190 -17.10 -0.14 13.31
CA CYS A 190 -16.69 -0.01 11.92
C CYS A 190 -15.19 -0.25 11.79
N VAL A 191 -14.80 -0.97 10.73
CA VAL A 191 -13.41 -1.06 10.29
C VAL A 191 -13.31 -0.45 8.91
N VAL A 192 -12.47 0.56 8.75
CA VAL A 192 -12.14 1.12 7.44
C VAL A 192 -10.74 0.63 7.07
N LEU A 193 -10.61 0.04 5.90
CA LEU A 193 -9.36 -0.45 5.35
C LEU A 193 -8.97 0.42 4.16
N HIS A 194 -7.72 0.88 4.13
CA HIS A 194 -7.14 1.69 3.06
C HIS A 194 -5.70 1.25 2.81
N HIS A 195 -5.15 1.37 1.61
CA HIS A 195 -3.72 1.04 1.41
C HIS A 195 -2.79 1.95 2.23
N GLY A 196 -3.01 3.26 2.17
CA GLY A 196 -2.23 4.23 2.93
C GLY A 196 -1.64 5.34 2.08
N HIS A 197 -1.56 5.16 0.75
CA HIS A 197 -0.95 6.13 -0.15
C HIS A 197 -1.51 7.56 0.00
N TYR A 198 -2.82 7.78 0.15
CA TYR A 198 -3.37 9.12 0.39
C TYR A 198 -3.15 9.74 1.78
N ILE A 199 -2.60 8.98 2.72
CA ILE A 199 -2.07 9.55 3.97
C ILE A 199 -0.76 10.25 3.68
N ASP A 200 0.07 9.66 2.81
CA ASP A 200 1.36 10.20 2.43
C ASP A 200 1.21 11.46 1.54
N PRO A 201 1.79 12.61 1.93
CA PRO A 201 1.77 13.84 1.17
C PRO A 201 2.15 13.71 -0.31
N MET A 202 3.05 12.79 -0.63
CA MET A 202 3.56 12.59 -1.99
C MET A 202 2.48 12.16 -2.98
N TYR A 203 1.41 11.51 -2.52
CA TYR A 203 0.30 11.05 -3.37
C TYR A 203 -0.87 12.03 -3.38
N ARG A 204 -0.79 13.13 -2.62
CA ARG A 204 -1.81 14.21 -2.59
C ARG A 204 -1.29 15.55 -3.09
N VAL A 205 -0.15 15.56 -3.81
CA VAL A 205 0.50 16.78 -4.34
C VAL A 205 -0.48 17.63 -5.15
N MET A 206 -1.29 17.04 -6.02
CA MET A 206 -2.24 17.80 -6.85
C MET A 206 -3.35 18.42 -5.99
N THR A 207 -3.79 17.74 -4.94
CA THR A 207 -4.73 18.32 -3.97
C THR A 207 -4.14 19.50 -3.22
N MET A 208 -2.87 19.41 -2.82
CA MET A 208 -2.18 20.51 -2.15
C MET A 208 -1.99 21.72 -3.07
N LEU A 209 -1.62 21.49 -4.35
CA LEU A 209 -1.54 22.55 -5.36
C LEU A 209 -2.90 23.21 -5.60
N ASN A 210 -3.97 22.41 -5.73
CA ASN A 210 -5.33 22.90 -5.94
C ASN A 210 -5.85 23.75 -4.77
N ALA A 211 -5.45 23.44 -3.54
CA ALA A 211 -5.83 24.22 -2.36
C ALA A 211 -5.18 25.62 -2.33
N GLN A 212 -4.01 25.77 -2.99
CA GLN A 212 -3.27 27.03 -3.07
C GLN A 212 -3.57 27.83 -4.34
N ALA A 213 -4.16 27.21 -5.36
CA ALA A 213 -4.47 27.86 -6.63
C ALA A 213 -5.63 28.88 -6.51
N PRO A 214 -5.53 30.08 -7.12
CA PRO A 214 -6.62 31.06 -7.17
C PRO A 214 -7.82 30.52 -7.97
N GLY A 215 -9.02 30.55 -7.41
CA GLY A 215 -10.24 30.11 -8.10
C GLY A 215 -11.26 29.41 -7.20
N ARG A 216 -12.15 28.59 -7.79
CA ARG A 216 -13.27 27.92 -7.10
C ARG A 216 -12.86 27.02 -5.92
N ASN A 217 -11.61 26.59 -5.86
CA ASN A 217 -11.07 25.72 -4.81
C ASN A 217 -10.10 26.43 -3.85
N ALA A 218 -9.85 27.74 -4.05
CA ALA A 218 -8.95 28.52 -3.21
C ALA A 218 -9.47 28.53 -1.76
N GLY A 219 -8.68 28.00 -0.82
CA GLY A 219 -9.04 27.99 0.59
C GLY A 219 -10.10 26.95 0.99
N ARG A 220 -10.34 25.91 0.18
CA ARG A 220 -11.16 24.78 0.61
C ARG A 220 -10.54 24.18 1.87
N ASN A 221 -11.30 24.12 2.95
CA ASN A 221 -10.80 23.65 4.24
C ASN A 221 -10.29 22.20 4.06
N PRO A 222 -9.04 21.88 4.47
CA PRO A 222 -8.53 20.51 4.42
C PRO A 222 -9.46 19.47 5.06
N ALA A 223 -10.31 19.87 6.02
CA ALA A 223 -11.33 19.03 6.65
C ALA A 223 -12.56 18.73 5.76
N GLN A 224 -12.63 19.27 4.54
CA GLN A 224 -13.72 19.10 3.56
C GLN A 224 -13.28 18.37 2.28
N VAL A 225 -12.03 17.91 2.22
CA VAL A 225 -11.52 17.10 1.10
C VAL A 225 -12.18 15.73 1.18
N THR A 226 -12.92 15.36 0.15
CA THR A 226 -13.55 14.04 0.04
C THR A 226 -12.61 13.03 -0.61
N VAL A 227 -12.91 11.75 -0.44
CA VAL A 227 -12.24 10.65 -1.15
C VAL A 227 -12.34 10.81 -2.68
N SER A 228 -13.51 11.27 -3.17
CA SER A 228 -13.72 11.60 -4.59
C SER A 228 -12.82 12.73 -5.08
N ASP A 229 -12.61 13.76 -4.26
CA ASP A 229 -11.69 14.86 -4.56
C ASP A 229 -10.25 14.33 -4.69
N LEU A 230 -9.82 13.43 -3.79
CA LEU A 230 -8.47 12.86 -3.81
C LEU A 230 -8.18 12.06 -5.08
N GLU A 231 -9.02 11.09 -5.43
CA GLU A 231 -8.79 10.28 -6.64
C GLU A 231 -8.96 11.12 -7.91
N SER A 232 -9.94 12.02 -7.98
CA SER A 232 -10.11 12.87 -9.17
C SER A 232 -8.93 13.81 -9.45
N GLN A 233 -8.20 14.22 -8.41
CA GLN A 233 -7.08 15.16 -8.53
C GLN A 233 -5.75 14.45 -8.65
N ASN A 234 -5.58 13.31 -7.97
CA ASN A 234 -4.27 12.65 -7.85
C ASN A 234 -4.22 11.29 -8.54
N GLY A 235 -5.32 10.67 -8.96
CA GLY A 235 -5.30 9.32 -9.56
C GLY A 235 -4.35 9.21 -10.75
N ALA A 236 -4.39 10.18 -11.67
CA ALA A 236 -3.46 10.25 -12.79
C ALA A 236 -2.00 10.54 -12.38
N TRP A 237 -1.80 11.26 -11.27
CA TRP A 237 -0.47 11.49 -10.70
C TRP A 237 0.12 10.20 -10.12
N VAL A 238 -0.70 9.40 -9.43
CA VAL A 238 -0.31 8.08 -8.91
C VAL A 238 0.05 7.13 -10.06
N ASP A 239 -0.82 6.99 -11.06
CA ASP A 239 -0.61 6.11 -12.22
C ASP A 239 0.61 6.53 -13.06
N PHE A 240 0.81 7.84 -13.26
CA PHE A 240 2.00 8.34 -13.98
C PHE A 240 3.31 7.94 -13.27
N MET A 241 3.39 8.15 -11.96
CA MET A 241 4.60 7.90 -11.18
C MET A 241 4.89 6.41 -11.02
N TRP A 242 3.83 5.61 -10.86
CA TRP A 242 3.92 4.23 -10.40
C TRP A 242 3.31 3.22 -11.35
N SER A 243 3.04 3.57 -12.60
CA SER A 243 2.59 2.60 -13.62
C SER A 243 3.18 2.95 -14.98
N ASP A 244 3.18 4.21 -15.39
CA ASP A 244 3.75 4.60 -16.70
C ASP A 244 5.27 4.76 -16.69
N LEU A 245 5.84 5.32 -15.61
CA LEU A 245 7.29 5.60 -15.57
C LEU A 245 8.11 4.31 -15.41
N GLY A 246 7.71 3.41 -14.53
CA GLY A 246 8.42 2.15 -14.29
C GLY A 246 8.18 1.07 -15.35
N SER A 247 7.03 1.06 -16.06
CA SER A 247 6.75 0.09 -17.13
C SER A 247 7.35 0.42 -18.50
N SER A 248 8.06 1.55 -18.63
CA SER A 248 8.58 2.10 -19.91
C SER A 248 9.78 1.37 -20.54
N GLY A 249 9.94 0.06 -20.29
CA GLY A 249 10.95 -0.80 -20.93
C GLY A 249 12.39 -0.38 -20.59
N VAL A 250 13.26 -0.19 -21.61
CA VAL A 250 14.68 0.18 -21.43
C VAL A 250 14.85 1.52 -20.68
N THR A 251 13.85 2.40 -20.76
CA THR A 251 13.79 3.66 -19.99
C THR A 251 13.31 3.43 -18.56
N GLY A 252 12.47 2.42 -18.34
CA GLY A 252 11.98 1.96 -17.03
C GLY A 252 13.05 1.31 -16.16
N ALA A 253 14.07 0.67 -16.75
CA ALA A 253 15.28 0.26 -16.03
C ALA A 253 16.04 1.45 -15.42
N GLY A 254 15.93 2.64 -16.03
CA GLY A 254 16.38 3.91 -15.46
C GLY A 254 15.41 4.51 -14.44
N ALA A 255 14.12 4.12 -14.47
CA ALA A 255 13.11 4.52 -13.50
C ALA A 255 13.27 3.80 -12.15
N GLY A 256 13.81 2.58 -12.10
CA GLY A 256 14.27 1.96 -10.85
C GLY A 256 15.39 2.78 -10.19
N LYS A 257 16.33 3.28 -11.01
CA LYS A 257 17.35 4.24 -10.58
C LYS A 257 16.78 5.62 -10.23
N LEU A 258 15.71 6.06 -10.89
CA LEU A 258 14.98 7.27 -10.55
C LEU A 258 14.17 7.11 -9.27
N TYR A 259 13.67 5.91 -8.96
CA TYR A 259 12.99 5.54 -7.73
C TYR A 259 13.97 5.49 -6.55
N GLU A 260 15.12 4.81 -6.72
CA GLU A 260 16.23 4.87 -5.77
C GLU A 260 16.69 6.31 -5.56
N VAL A 261 16.89 7.05 -6.67
CA VAL A 261 17.18 8.48 -6.61
C VAL A 261 16.06 9.23 -5.92
N MET A 262 14.77 9.01 -6.15
CA MET A 262 13.67 9.74 -5.51
C MET A 262 13.52 9.43 -4.04
N ARG A 263 13.75 8.17 -3.64
CA ARG A 263 13.72 7.73 -2.25
C ARG A 263 14.93 8.25 -1.47
N ASP A 264 16.10 8.37 -2.13
CA ASP A 264 17.28 9.08 -1.60
C ASP A 264 17.21 10.62 -1.79
N ALA A 265 16.48 11.12 -2.79
CA ALA A 265 16.37 12.52 -3.25
C ALA A 265 15.08 13.22 -2.83
N ALA A 266 14.27 12.59 -1.97
CA ALA A 266 13.56 13.33 -0.95
C ALA A 266 14.54 14.31 -0.24
N ALA A 267 15.86 14.03 -0.27
CA ALA A 267 16.93 14.94 0.14
C ALA A 267 17.63 15.78 -0.95
N SER A 268 17.24 15.75 -2.23
CA SER A 268 17.93 16.51 -3.29
C SER A 268 17.03 17.60 -3.86
N HIS A 269 17.34 18.83 -3.43
CA HIS A 269 16.80 20.07 -3.98
C HIS A 269 16.89 20.11 -5.52
N ASP A 270 17.91 19.47 -6.10
CA ASP A 270 18.10 19.38 -7.56
C ASP A 270 17.00 18.57 -8.27
N PHE A 271 16.43 17.54 -7.62
CA PHE A 271 15.32 16.77 -8.17
C PHE A 271 14.02 17.59 -8.12
N ALA A 272 13.71 18.19 -6.97
CA ALA A 272 12.55 19.05 -6.79
C ALA A 272 12.58 20.22 -7.81
N GLN A 273 13.75 20.83 -8.05
CA GLN A 273 13.93 21.84 -9.07
C GLN A 273 13.66 21.34 -10.50
N ARG A 274 14.15 20.15 -10.87
CA ARG A 274 13.93 19.57 -12.21
C ARG A 274 12.47 19.20 -12.43
N LEU A 275 11.83 18.60 -11.43
CA LEU A 275 10.41 18.26 -11.48
C LEU A 275 9.53 19.51 -11.52
N ALA A 276 9.86 20.52 -10.71
CA ALA A 276 9.20 21.83 -10.75
C ALA A 276 9.32 22.46 -12.15
N ALA A 277 10.50 22.43 -12.76
CA ALA A 277 10.71 22.96 -14.11
C ALA A 277 9.87 22.24 -15.17
N LEU A 278 9.74 20.91 -15.08
CA LEU A 278 8.88 20.12 -15.96
C LEU A 278 7.40 20.45 -15.79
N LEU A 279 6.92 20.53 -14.55
CA LEU A 279 5.53 20.89 -14.25
C LEU A 279 5.20 22.32 -14.71
N VAL A 280 6.10 23.28 -14.47
CA VAL A 280 5.97 24.65 -14.96
C VAL A 280 5.92 24.71 -16.48
N THR A 281 6.76 23.92 -17.16
CA THR A 281 6.76 23.83 -18.64
C THR A 281 5.43 23.27 -19.16
N LYS A 282 4.86 22.27 -18.47
CA LYS A 282 3.55 21.71 -18.82
C LYS A 282 2.40 22.69 -18.56
N LEU A 283 2.46 23.45 -17.47
CA LEU A 283 1.49 24.51 -17.17
C LEU A 283 1.53 25.63 -18.22
N ASP A 284 2.71 26.00 -18.68
CA ASP A 284 2.89 26.97 -19.77
C ASP A 284 2.30 26.45 -21.09
N GLN A 285 2.64 25.22 -21.47
CA GLN A 285 2.18 24.62 -22.74
C GLN A 285 0.67 24.38 -22.82
N ASN A 286 0.06 23.92 -21.72
CA ASN A 286 -1.34 23.49 -21.74
C ASN A 286 -2.31 24.58 -21.28
N PHE A 287 -1.85 25.52 -20.44
CA PHE A 287 -2.70 26.52 -19.80
C PHE A 287 -2.21 27.96 -19.99
N GLY A 288 -1.09 28.18 -20.70
CA GLY A 288 -0.52 29.51 -20.92
C GLY A 288 0.01 30.18 -19.65
N MET A 289 0.24 29.39 -18.58
CA MET A 289 0.76 29.89 -17.31
C MET A 289 2.28 29.82 -17.30
N SER A 290 2.94 30.90 -17.71
CA SER A 290 4.40 30.96 -17.68
C SER A 290 4.93 30.89 -16.25
N GLY A 291 6.10 30.28 -16.07
CA GLY A 291 6.72 30.09 -14.75
C GLY A 291 7.03 31.40 -14.00
N SER A 292 7.08 32.52 -14.70
CA SER A 292 7.28 33.87 -14.18
C SER A 292 5.97 34.61 -13.86
N MET A 293 4.82 34.01 -14.15
CA MET A 293 3.52 34.61 -13.85
C MET A 293 3.33 34.70 -12.34
N ASP A 294 2.98 35.89 -11.85
CA ASP A 294 2.68 36.13 -10.44
C ASP A 294 1.33 35.49 -10.08
N VAL A 295 1.33 34.63 -9.06
CA VAL A 295 0.13 33.96 -8.56
C VAL A 295 -0.48 34.76 -7.40
N PHE A 296 0.34 35.18 -6.44
CA PHE A 296 -0.08 36.00 -5.31
C PHE A 296 1.12 36.63 -4.56
N GLN A 297 1.03 37.92 -4.20
CA GLN A 297 2.05 38.65 -3.40
C GLN A 297 3.51 38.50 -3.88
N GLY A 298 3.75 38.46 -5.20
CA GLY A 298 5.10 38.33 -5.77
C GLY A 298 5.66 36.91 -5.79
N VAL A 299 4.85 35.90 -5.45
CA VAL A 299 5.18 34.48 -5.62
C VAL A 299 4.78 34.05 -7.03
N THR A 300 5.77 33.58 -7.79
CA THR A 300 5.56 33.10 -9.16
C THR A 300 5.05 31.66 -9.20
N VAL A 301 4.47 31.24 -10.32
CA VAL A 301 4.05 29.84 -10.55
C VAL A 301 5.19 28.85 -10.29
N SER A 302 6.41 29.18 -10.73
CA SER A 302 7.58 28.33 -10.49
C SER A 302 7.98 28.23 -9.01
N GLN A 303 7.91 29.34 -8.27
CA GLN A 303 8.18 29.36 -6.83
C GLN A 303 7.10 28.62 -6.03
N LEU A 304 5.84 28.71 -6.46
CA LEU A 304 4.73 27.98 -5.85
C LEU A 304 4.89 26.47 -6.04
N VAL A 305 5.14 26.03 -7.28
CA VAL A 305 5.34 24.61 -7.61
C VAL A 305 6.57 24.06 -6.89
N LEU A 306 7.69 24.78 -6.93
CA LEU A 306 8.92 24.39 -6.22
C LEU A 306 8.70 24.35 -4.71
N GLY A 307 8.04 25.35 -4.13
CA GLY A 307 7.77 25.41 -2.69
C GLY A 307 6.86 24.28 -2.21
N VAL A 308 5.85 23.88 -3.01
CA VAL A 308 5.01 22.73 -2.70
C VAL A 308 5.81 21.43 -2.79
N LEU A 309 6.61 21.26 -3.84
CA LEU A 309 7.44 20.05 -4.01
C LEU A 309 8.52 19.95 -2.93
N ASP A 310 9.20 21.03 -2.58
CA ASP A 310 10.18 21.07 -1.48
C ASP A 310 9.49 20.77 -0.13
N ALA A 311 8.28 21.28 0.09
CA ALA A 311 7.52 21.00 1.31
C ALA A 311 6.98 19.56 1.40
N THR A 312 6.73 18.89 0.27
CA THR A 312 6.25 17.49 0.25
C THR A 312 7.39 16.49 0.21
N LEU A 313 8.37 16.69 -0.68
CA LEU A 313 9.54 15.82 -0.84
C LEU A 313 10.51 15.98 0.33
N GLY A 314 10.76 17.21 0.79
CA GLY A 314 11.66 17.48 1.91
C GLY A 314 11.15 16.92 3.24
N ARG A 315 9.84 17.06 3.52
CA ARG A 315 9.23 16.50 4.74
C ARG A 315 9.14 14.99 4.71
N GLY A 316 8.81 14.38 3.57
CA GLY A 316 8.84 12.92 3.41
C GLY A 316 10.25 12.32 3.61
N ALA A 317 11.30 13.07 3.25
CA ALA A 317 12.69 12.67 3.48
C ALA A 317 13.09 12.69 4.95
N GLU A 318 12.74 13.78 5.65
CA GLU A 318 13.07 14.00 7.05
C GLU A 318 12.31 12.99 7.94
N SER A 319 11.03 12.69 7.64
CA SER A 319 10.26 11.67 8.38
C SER A 319 10.78 10.24 8.17
N GLN A 320 11.23 9.90 6.96
CA GLN A 320 11.86 8.61 6.67
C GLN A 320 13.25 8.47 7.33
N ARG A 321 14.02 9.56 7.43
CA ARG A 321 15.36 9.59 8.06
C ARG A 321 15.34 9.62 9.59
N ASP A 322 14.39 10.33 10.21
CA ASP A 322 14.19 10.26 11.66
C ASP A 322 13.52 8.92 12.08
N GLY A 323 12.83 8.27 11.14
CA GLY A 323 12.09 7.02 11.30
C GLY A 323 12.90 5.72 11.38
N TYR A 324 14.24 5.76 11.51
CA TYR A 324 15.05 4.55 11.77
C TYR A 324 14.82 3.98 13.18
N ALA A 325 14.42 4.84 14.14
CA ALA A 325 14.12 4.45 15.52
C ALA A 325 12.62 4.49 15.86
N GLU A 326 11.84 5.33 15.17
CA GLU A 326 10.41 5.52 15.43
C GLU A 326 9.53 4.89 14.34
N VAL A 327 8.43 4.28 14.77
CA VAL A 327 7.46 3.60 13.91
C VAL A 327 6.67 4.60 13.05
N MET A 328 6.31 5.76 13.62
CA MET A 328 5.71 6.90 12.92
C MET A 328 6.32 8.19 13.47
N SER A 329 6.64 9.12 12.59
CA SER A 329 7.03 10.49 13.00
C SER A 329 5.81 11.31 13.43
N THR A 330 6.05 12.48 14.02
CA THR A 330 4.97 13.41 14.40
C THR A 330 4.16 13.88 13.18
N ASP A 331 4.83 14.06 12.04
CA ASP A 331 4.20 14.47 10.79
C ASP A 331 3.34 13.33 10.20
N ASP A 332 3.83 12.08 10.23
CA ASP A 332 3.04 10.92 9.78
C ASP A 332 1.75 10.77 10.60
N VAL A 333 1.82 10.99 11.91
CA VAL A 333 0.64 10.97 12.79
C VAL A 333 -0.32 12.11 12.47
N ALA A 334 0.20 13.31 12.14
CA ALA A 334 -0.62 14.44 11.76
C ALA A 334 -1.37 14.18 10.44
N ASP A 335 -0.70 13.56 9.46
CA ASP A 335 -1.29 13.21 8.18
C ASP A 335 -2.33 12.09 8.28
N LEU A 336 -2.07 11.08 9.10
CA LEU A 336 -3.05 10.05 9.42
C LEU A 336 -4.29 10.67 10.08
N ARG A 337 -4.11 11.55 11.08
CA ARG A 337 -5.23 12.27 11.71
C ARG A 337 -6.00 13.12 10.72
N TRP A 338 -5.30 13.77 9.78
CA TRP A 338 -5.94 14.56 8.73
C TRP A 338 -6.83 13.68 7.84
N TYR A 339 -6.33 12.52 7.39
CA TYR A 339 -7.09 11.61 6.55
C TYR A 339 -8.33 11.04 7.28
N LEU A 340 -8.17 10.68 8.55
CA LEU A 340 -9.26 10.15 9.38
C LEU A 340 -10.34 11.20 9.69
N SER A 341 -9.92 12.42 10.09
CA SER A 341 -10.85 13.49 10.47
C SER A 341 -11.49 14.24 9.28
N GLY A 342 -10.94 14.06 8.08
CA GLY A 342 -11.47 14.61 6.84
C GLY A 342 -12.11 13.51 5.97
N PRO A 343 -11.40 12.99 4.95
CA PRO A 343 -11.93 12.02 3.98
C PRO A 343 -12.75 10.87 4.58
N VAL A 344 -12.21 10.13 5.57
CA VAL A 344 -12.89 8.97 6.15
C VAL A 344 -14.15 9.38 6.90
N ARG A 345 -14.06 10.39 7.77
CA ARG A 345 -15.22 10.91 8.51
C ARG A 345 -16.34 11.37 7.58
N LEU A 346 -15.98 12.05 6.47
CA LEU A 346 -16.96 12.50 5.48
C LEU A 346 -17.62 11.33 4.75
N GLU A 347 -16.85 10.31 4.38
CA GLU A 347 -17.36 9.11 3.72
C GLU A 347 -18.30 8.30 4.63
N LEU A 348 -17.95 8.16 5.92
CA LEU A 348 -18.82 7.55 6.93
C LEU A 348 -20.15 8.32 7.09
N ALA A 349 -20.09 9.65 7.14
CA ALA A 349 -21.28 10.49 7.23
C ALA A 349 -22.15 10.40 5.96
N GLN A 350 -21.54 10.30 4.78
CA GLN A 350 -22.24 10.09 3.51
C GLN A 350 -22.93 8.72 3.46
N ALA A 351 -22.36 7.70 4.10
CA ALA A 351 -22.98 6.38 4.30
C ALA A 351 -24.06 6.36 5.41
N GLY A 352 -24.48 7.53 5.91
CA GLY A 352 -25.55 7.67 6.89
C GLY A 352 -25.17 7.20 8.30
N LEU A 353 -23.88 7.13 8.62
CA LEU A 353 -23.41 6.86 9.98
C LEU A 353 -23.14 8.17 10.72
N GLU A 354 -23.16 8.11 12.05
CA GLU A 354 -22.74 9.21 12.92
C GLU A 354 -21.31 8.95 13.40
N PRO A 355 -20.27 9.61 12.85
CA PRO A 355 -18.89 9.28 13.17
C PRO A 355 -18.54 9.40 14.66
N SER A 356 -19.11 10.37 15.37
CA SER A 356 -18.86 10.60 16.81
C SER A 356 -19.22 9.40 17.67
N ALA A 357 -20.30 8.69 17.34
CA ALA A 357 -20.77 7.53 18.09
C ALA A 357 -20.12 6.20 17.69
N LEU A 358 -19.35 6.16 16.59
CA LEU A 358 -18.74 4.92 16.10
C LEU A 358 -17.54 4.50 16.96
N ASP A 359 -17.46 3.20 17.20
CA ASP A 359 -16.23 2.53 17.57
C ASP A 359 -15.47 2.16 16.29
N LEU A 360 -14.61 3.09 15.85
CA LEU A 360 -13.87 2.99 14.59
C LEU A 360 -12.49 2.36 14.79
N SER A 361 -12.14 1.41 13.92
CA SER A 361 -10.76 1.01 13.66
C SER A 361 -10.36 1.27 12.21
N PHE A 362 -9.10 1.60 11.99
CA PHE A 362 -8.52 1.87 10.68
C PHE A 362 -7.32 0.96 10.44
N ILE A 363 -7.35 0.21 9.34
CA ILE A 363 -6.28 -0.71 8.94
C ILE A 363 -5.65 -0.17 7.66
N PHE A 364 -4.32 -0.04 7.64
CA PHE A 364 -3.59 0.40 6.45
C PHE A 364 -2.20 -0.22 6.30
N GLY A 365 -1.61 -0.11 5.12
CA GLY A 365 -0.25 -0.55 4.75
C GLY A 365 0.68 0.62 4.44
N HIS A 366 1.41 0.55 3.32
CA HIS A 366 2.23 1.61 2.69
C HIS A 366 3.57 1.94 3.37
N SER A 367 3.63 1.95 4.71
CA SER A 367 4.83 2.40 5.44
C SER A 367 5.89 1.31 5.64
N HIS A 368 5.54 0.05 5.38
CA HIS A 368 6.32 -1.15 5.67
C HIS A 368 6.72 -1.33 7.16
N LYS A 369 6.10 -0.57 8.08
CA LYS A 369 6.37 -0.61 9.52
C LYS A 369 5.12 -1.07 10.28
N PRO A 370 5.01 -2.35 10.65
CA PRO A 370 3.79 -2.84 11.27
C PRO A 370 3.67 -2.27 12.68
N PHE A 371 2.46 -1.83 13.06
CA PHE A 371 2.16 -1.33 14.40
C PHE A 371 0.67 -1.33 14.72
N GLU A 372 0.37 -1.16 16.00
CA GLU A 372 -0.97 -1.11 16.57
C GLU A 372 -1.00 0.01 17.60
N ASP A 373 -1.94 0.94 17.50
CA ASP A 373 -2.09 2.06 18.43
C ASP A 373 -3.54 2.58 18.49
N GLU A 374 -3.80 3.54 19.37
CA GLU A 374 -5.04 4.30 19.40
C GLU A 374 -4.77 5.81 19.28
N LEU A 375 -5.47 6.48 18.37
CA LEU A 375 -5.30 7.91 18.15
C LEU A 375 -6.58 8.68 18.47
N PRO A 376 -6.50 9.77 19.28
CA PRO A 376 -7.58 10.74 19.30
C PRO A 376 -7.64 11.44 17.94
N VAL A 377 -8.83 11.46 17.35
CA VAL A 377 -9.11 12.03 16.03
C VAL A 377 -10.33 12.94 16.14
N ALA A 378 -10.24 14.15 15.59
CA ALA A 378 -11.34 15.09 15.59
C ALA A 378 -12.57 14.52 14.84
N GLY A 379 -13.74 14.62 15.47
CA GLY A 379 -15.01 14.10 14.94
C GLY A 379 -15.34 12.66 15.36
N PHE A 380 -14.52 12.05 16.22
CA PHE A 380 -14.79 10.78 16.88
C PHE A 380 -14.73 10.98 18.41
N ASP A 381 -15.71 10.49 19.16
CA ASP A 381 -15.72 10.65 20.62
C ASP A 381 -14.79 9.66 21.32
N ARG A 382 -14.48 8.55 20.64
CA ARG A 382 -13.54 7.53 21.10
C ARG A 382 -12.26 7.60 20.28
N PRO A 383 -11.09 7.27 20.89
CA PRO A 383 -9.88 7.04 20.12
C PRO A 383 -10.12 6.00 19.02
N VAL A 384 -9.62 6.30 17.82
CA VAL A 384 -9.68 5.41 16.66
C VAL A 384 -8.56 4.38 16.83
N GLY A 385 -8.91 3.09 16.78
CA GLY A 385 -7.91 2.02 16.74
C GLY A 385 -7.19 2.03 15.39
N VAL A 386 -5.87 1.96 15.38
CA VAL A 386 -5.06 2.05 14.16
C VAL A 386 -4.16 0.84 14.07
N PHE A 387 -4.12 0.22 12.90
CA PHE A 387 -3.29 -0.94 12.60
C PHE A 387 -2.54 -0.68 11.29
N ASN A 388 -1.21 -0.75 11.32
CA ASN A 388 -0.40 -0.82 10.13
C ASN A 388 0.05 -2.26 9.87
N THR A 389 -0.19 -2.77 8.67
CA THR A 389 0.15 -4.13 8.25
C THR A 389 1.64 -4.33 7.99
N GLY A 390 2.42 -3.27 7.81
CA GLY A 390 3.83 -3.36 7.44
C GLY A 390 4.01 -3.76 5.97
N GLY A 391 5.13 -4.39 5.64
CA GLY A 391 5.48 -4.77 4.28
C GLY A 391 6.42 -5.97 4.22
N TRP A 392 6.37 -6.66 3.08
CA TRP A 392 7.13 -7.88 2.84
C TRP A 392 8.43 -7.62 2.07
N VAL A 393 8.83 -6.36 1.97
CA VAL A 393 9.89 -5.91 1.09
C VAL A 393 11.16 -5.59 1.85
N MET A 394 12.29 -5.83 1.20
CA MET A 394 13.59 -5.32 1.60
C MET A 394 14.10 -4.45 0.45
N ASP A 395 13.76 -3.18 0.52
CA ASP A 395 14.06 -2.19 -0.52
C ASP A 395 15.23 -1.27 -0.10
N GLN A 396 15.67 -1.28 1.17
CA GLN A 396 16.85 -0.57 1.67
C GLN A 396 17.97 -1.55 2.04
N PRO A 397 19.25 -1.17 1.90
CA PRO A 397 20.35 -1.98 2.42
C PRO A 397 20.40 -2.03 3.95
N THR A 398 19.73 -1.08 4.63
CA THR A 398 19.75 -0.93 6.08
C THR A 398 18.52 -1.60 6.71
N MET A 399 18.77 -2.61 7.55
CA MET A 399 17.73 -3.31 8.33
C MET A 399 17.37 -2.53 9.61
N THR A 400 16.09 -2.52 9.96
CA THR A 400 15.57 -1.76 11.11
C THR A 400 14.63 -2.59 11.99
N THR A 401 14.58 -2.34 13.30
CA THR A 401 13.64 -3.07 14.18
C THR A 401 12.18 -2.72 13.91
N THR A 402 11.90 -1.65 13.17
CA THR A 402 10.55 -1.12 12.94
C THR A 402 9.93 -1.64 11.63
N GLN A 403 10.73 -1.93 10.61
CA GLN A 403 10.26 -2.55 9.36
C GLN A 403 9.95 -4.03 9.54
N GLY A 404 8.98 -4.53 8.77
CA GLY A 404 8.54 -5.93 8.81
C GLY A 404 7.11 -6.11 8.33
N ALA A 405 6.55 -7.31 8.52
CA ALA A 405 5.20 -7.61 8.07
C ALA A 405 4.28 -8.08 9.19
N SER A 406 2.99 -7.85 9.01
CA SER A 406 1.89 -8.39 9.80
C SER A 406 0.66 -8.67 8.94
N ALA A 407 -0.24 -9.48 9.47
CA ALA A 407 -1.54 -9.77 8.86
C ALA A 407 -2.65 -9.47 9.86
N MET A 408 -3.79 -8.95 9.42
CA MET A 408 -4.90 -8.65 10.33
C MET A 408 -5.97 -9.73 10.27
N PHE A 409 -6.39 -10.21 11.45
CA PHE A 409 -7.48 -11.14 11.62
C PHE A 409 -8.66 -10.39 12.21
N ILE A 410 -9.82 -10.45 11.55
CA ILE A 410 -11.03 -9.72 11.94
C ILE A 410 -12.18 -10.71 12.08
N ASP A 411 -12.83 -10.75 13.24
CA ASP A 411 -13.97 -11.63 13.50
C ASP A 411 -15.32 -11.02 13.07
N ASP A 412 -16.41 -11.77 13.26
CA ASP A 412 -17.77 -11.33 12.92
C ASP A 412 -18.24 -10.08 13.68
N ALA A 413 -17.70 -9.83 14.88
CA ALA A 413 -18.01 -8.69 15.73
C ALA A 413 -17.02 -7.54 15.54
N LEU A 414 -16.20 -7.62 14.48
CA LEU A 414 -15.15 -6.68 14.12
C LEU A 414 -14.10 -6.46 15.22
N ASN A 415 -13.84 -7.47 16.06
CA ASN A 415 -12.63 -7.47 16.87
C ASN A 415 -11.43 -7.77 15.97
N ILE A 416 -10.34 -7.03 16.14
CA ILE A 416 -9.14 -7.12 15.31
C ILE A 416 -7.98 -7.66 16.13
N ALA A 417 -7.20 -8.54 15.54
CA ALA A 417 -5.91 -8.97 16.06
C ALA A 417 -4.85 -8.95 14.96
N SER A 418 -3.70 -8.37 15.26
CA SER A 418 -2.52 -8.36 14.40
C SER A 418 -1.71 -9.63 14.62
N LEU A 419 -1.44 -10.36 13.54
CA LEU A 419 -0.44 -11.41 13.49
C LEU A 419 0.89 -10.76 13.10
N ARG A 420 1.73 -10.47 14.08
CA ARG A 420 3.10 -9.96 13.86
C ARG A 420 3.93 -11.09 13.28
N LEU A 421 4.35 -10.97 12.02
CA LEU A 421 5.01 -12.06 11.29
C LEU A 421 6.53 -11.97 11.45
N PHE A 422 7.11 -10.83 11.12
CA PHE A 422 8.52 -10.57 11.36
C PHE A 422 8.77 -9.06 11.44
N ASN A 423 9.91 -8.72 12.03
CA ASN A 423 10.59 -7.45 11.82
C ASN A 423 11.99 -7.75 11.27
N ASP A 424 12.67 -6.77 10.66
CA ASP A 424 13.98 -7.06 10.10
C ASP A 424 14.93 -7.62 11.16
N PRO A 425 15.82 -8.56 10.78
CA PRO A 425 16.77 -9.13 11.70
C PRO A 425 17.81 -8.09 12.11
N VAL A 426 17.68 -7.57 13.33
CA VAL A 426 18.71 -6.73 13.95
C VAL A 426 19.60 -7.61 14.83
N ASN A 427 20.90 -7.59 14.55
CA ASN A 427 21.89 -8.51 15.13
C ASN A 427 21.56 -10.00 14.89
N GLY A 428 21.02 -10.32 13.70
CA GLY A 428 20.70 -11.69 13.30
C GLY A 428 19.55 -12.33 14.09
N ARG A 429 18.65 -11.53 14.65
CA ARG A 429 17.49 -12.01 15.41
C ARG A 429 16.20 -11.39 14.88
N VAL A 430 15.25 -12.25 14.53
CA VAL A 430 13.87 -11.88 14.23
C VAL A 430 12.99 -12.19 15.44
N PRO A 431 12.11 -11.26 15.88
CA PRO A 431 11.11 -11.57 16.90
C PRO A 431 10.23 -12.75 16.48
N ALA A 432 9.87 -13.61 17.43
CA ALA A 432 8.96 -14.72 17.14
C ALA A 432 7.59 -14.19 16.66
N VAL A 433 6.95 -14.95 15.78
CA VAL A 433 5.57 -14.67 15.37
C VAL A 433 4.67 -14.63 16.61
N HIS A 434 3.88 -13.57 16.74
CA HIS A 434 3.00 -13.39 17.90
C HIS A 434 1.75 -12.60 17.54
N ALA A 435 0.72 -12.73 18.37
CA ALA A 435 -0.49 -11.92 18.26
C ALA A 435 -0.32 -10.61 19.02
N ARG A 436 -0.85 -9.51 18.48
CA ARG A 436 -0.83 -8.18 19.09
C ARG A 436 -2.16 -7.47 18.87
N GLY A 437 -2.61 -6.75 19.88
CA GLY A 437 -3.71 -5.79 19.78
C GLY A 437 -3.19 -4.38 20.04
N ILE A 438 -4.12 -3.44 20.24
CA ILE A 438 -3.86 -2.01 20.44
C ILE A 438 -3.48 -1.67 21.89
N GLY A 439 -3.52 -2.65 22.78
CA GLY A 439 -3.24 -2.51 24.20
C GLY A 439 -4.45 -2.07 25.04
N GLY A 440 -4.19 -1.86 26.33
CA GLY A 440 -5.18 -1.33 27.27
C GLY A 440 -6.37 -2.26 27.53
N PHE A 441 -7.52 -1.66 27.84
CA PHE A 441 -8.74 -2.40 28.20
C PHE A 441 -9.39 -3.11 27.02
N ARG A 442 -9.18 -2.63 25.78
CA ARG A 442 -9.75 -3.22 24.58
C ARG A 442 -9.16 -4.60 24.27
N ASP A 443 -7.87 -4.80 24.55
CA ASP A 443 -7.20 -6.08 24.33
C ASP A 443 -7.60 -7.16 25.34
N ARG A 444 -7.88 -6.75 26.60
CA ARG A 444 -8.19 -7.70 27.69
C ARG A 444 -9.36 -8.61 27.36
N ASP A 445 -10.38 -8.05 26.71
CA ASP A 445 -11.62 -8.74 26.39
C ASP A 445 -11.75 -9.00 24.87
N ASN A 446 -10.65 -8.94 24.11
CA ASN A 446 -10.64 -9.17 22.66
C ASN A 446 -10.58 -10.68 22.35
N PRO A 447 -11.71 -11.30 21.91
CA PRO A 447 -11.74 -12.74 21.65
C PRO A 447 -10.88 -13.15 20.45
N MET A 448 -10.76 -12.30 19.42
CA MET A 448 -9.94 -12.58 18.25
C MET A 448 -8.45 -12.61 18.63
N LEU A 449 -8.01 -11.69 19.49
CA LEU A 449 -6.63 -11.67 19.99
C LEU A 449 -6.29 -12.95 20.76
N ALA A 450 -7.19 -13.38 21.66
CA ALA A 450 -7.01 -14.60 22.44
C ALA A 450 -6.99 -15.86 21.54
N THR A 451 -7.91 -15.96 20.57
CA THR A 451 -7.92 -17.06 19.61
C THR A 451 -6.64 -17.09 18.79
N LEU A 452 -6.21 -15.94 18.27
CA LEU A 452 -5.01 -15.85 17.42
C LEU A 452 -3.77 -16.28 18.19
N ALA A 453 -3.58 -15.77 19.41
CA ALA A 453 -2.47 -16.17 20.28
C ALA A 453 -2.44 -17.68 20.54
N ALA A 454 -3.60 -18.26 20.88
CA ALA A 454 -3.71 -19.70 21.11
C ALA A 454 -3.46 -20.53 19.84
N GLY A 455 -3.88 -20.03 18.68
CA GLY A 455 -3.65 -20.67 17.37
C GLY A 455 -2.17 -20.68 16.97
N ILE A 456 -1.46 -19.57 17.21
CA ILE A 456 -0.01 -19.46 16.99
C ILE A 456 0.73 -20.47 17.87
N GLU A 457 0.35 -20.60 19.14
CA GLU A 457 0.97 -21.58 20.04
C GLU A 457 0.81 -23.01 19.53
N ARG A 458 -0.40 -23.39 19.10
CA ARG A 458 -0.69 -24.73 18.55
C ARG A 458 0.08 -25.02 17.27
N THR A 459 0.41 -23.98 16.50
CA THR A 459 1.07 -24.10 15.19
C THR A 459 2.51 -23.58 15.19
N ARG A 460 3.10 -23.41 16.38
CA ARG A 460 4.44 -22.86 16.62
C ARG A 460 5.53 -23.43 15.70
N PRO A 461 5.66 -24.75 15.46
CA PRO A 461 6.71 -25.28 14.59
C PRO A 461 6.66 -24.75 13.15
N ALA A 462 5.45 -24.49 12.62
CA ALA A 462 5.29 -23.94 11.29
C ALA A 462 5.71 -22.46 11.24
N TRP A 463 5.38 -21.69 12.28
CA TRP A 463 5.81 -20.29 12.40
C TRP A 463 7.31 -20.15 12.63
N GLU A 464 7.95 -21.05 13.37
CA GLU A 464 9.41 -21.08 13.50
C GLU A 464 10.11 -21.36 12.17
N ALA A 465 9.55 -22.26 11.35
CA ALA A 465 10.03 -22.49 9.99
C ALA A 465 9.86 -21.24 9.11
N PHE A 466 8.71 -20.57 9.20
CA PHE A 466 8.48 -19.30 8.52
C PHE A 466 9.51 -18.24 8.92
N SER A 467 9.72 -17.99 10.23
CA SER A 467 10.66 -16.96 10.70
C SER A 467 12.09 -17.20 10.20
N ARG A 468 12.55 -18.46 10.15
CA ARG A 468 13.88 -18.78 9.58
C ARG A 468 13.99 -18.41 8.11
N ASN A 469 12.98 -18.76 7.31
CA ASN A 469 12.98 -18.46 5.88
C ASN A 469 12.86 -16.95 5.62
N ALA A 470 11.99 -16.26 6.36
CA ALA A 470 11.85 -14.81 6.29
C ALA A 470 13.16 -14.09 6.65
N GLN A 471 13.83 -14.52 7.73
CA GLN A 471 15.14 -13.99 8.12
C GLN A 471 16.17 -14.16 7.00
N GLN A 472 16.35 -15.39 6.51
CA GLN A 472 17.32 -15.69 5.46
C GLN A 472 17.04 -14.87 4.18
N ALA A 473 15.78 -14.75 3.80
CA ALA A 473 15.37 -14.00 2.61
C ALA A 473 15.63 -12.49 2.78
N THR A 474 15.45 -11.96 3.99
CA THR A 474 15.69 -10.55 4.33
C THR A 474 17.19 -10.24 4.32
N GLU A 475 17.99 -11.04 5.02
CA GLU A 475 19.46 -10.91 5.07
C GLU A 475 20.10 -11.06 3.69
N SER A 476 19.62 -12.02 2.88
CA SER A 476 20.11 -12.23 1.52
C SER A 476 19.84 -11.02 0.62
N ARG A 477 18.65 -10.40 0.72
CA ARG A 477 18.32 -9.20 -0.08
C ARG A 477 19.09 -7.98 0.38
N ALA A 478 19.22 -7.77 1.68
CA ALA A 478 20.04 -6.68 2.22
C ALA A 478 21.49 -6.80 1.74
N THR A 479 22.03 -8.02 1.68
CA THR A 479 23.38 -8.28 1.13
C THR A 479 23.48 -7.91 -0.35
N LEU A 480 22.51 -8.33 -1.17
CA LEU A 480 22.49 -7.99 -2.60
C LEU A 480 22.40 -6.47 -2.83
N LEU A 481 21.55 -5.77 -2.08
CA LEU A 481 21.42 -4.32 -2.15
C LEU A 481 22.70 -3.59 -1.72
N LEU A 482 23.38 -4.08 -0.68
CA LEU A 482 24.68 -3.56 -0.27
C LEU A 482 25.74 -3.73 -1.36
N ASP A 483 25.82 -4.93 -1.95
CA ASP A 483 26.78 -5.22 -3.03
C ASP A 483 26.53 -4.33 -4.25
N GLU A 484 25.27 -4.12 -4.63
CA GLU A 484 24.88 -3.21 -5.72
C GLU A 484 25.26 -1.76 -5.40
N PHE A 485 24.94 -1.30 -4.19
CA PHE A 485 25.25 0.06 -3.73
C PHE A 485 26.77 0.36 -3.79
N PHE A 486 27.60 -0.56 -3.30
CA PHE A 486 29.06 -0.40 -3.34
C PHE A 486 29.64 -0.53 -4.75
N THR A 487 29.11 -1.43 -5.57
CA THR A 487 29.57 -1.61 -6.96
C THR A 487 29.27 -0.37 -7.80
N ALA A 488 28.04 0.17 -7.72
CA ALA A 488 27.65 1.40 -8.40
C ALA A 488 28.50 2.60 -7.97
N SER A 489 28.81 2.72 -6.68
CA SER A 489 29.67 3.77 -6.14
C SER A 489 31.10 3.74 -6.71
N VAL A 490 31.66 2.54 -6.91
CA VAL A 490 32.98 2.35 -7.51
C VAL A 490 32.99 2.75 -8.99
N GLU A 491 31.96 2.40 -9.76
CA GLU A 491 31.84 2.79 -11.16
C GLU A 491 31.69 4.31 -11.33
N VAL A 492 30.88 4.96 -10.51
CA VAL A 492 30.72 6.42 -10.51
C VAL A 492 32.06 7.11 -10.20
N MET A 493 32.81 6.63 -9.20
CA MET A 493 34.14 7.16 -8.89
C MET A 493 35.16 6.91 -10.02
N ALA A 494 35.11 5.76 -10.68
CA ALA A 494 35.97 5.44 -11.81
C ALA A 494 35.68 6.36 -13.02
N ASN A 495 34.40 6.58 -13.33
CA ASN A 495 33.96 7.49 -14.39
C ASN A 495 34.30 8.95 -14.10
N ALA A 496 34.15 9.40 -12.85
CA ALA A 496 34.56 10.74 -12.42
C ALA A 496 36.08 10.95 -12.54
N ARG A 497 36.89 9.94 -12.17
CA ARG A 497 38.35 9.98 -12.34
C ARG A 497 38.76 9.98 -13.81
N ALA A 498 38.10 9.20 -14.66
CA ALA A 498 38.33 9.20 -16.10
C ALA A 498 37.99 10.54 -16.76
N GLY A 499 36.88 11.17 -16.34
CA GLY A 499 36.48 12.51 -16.79
C GLY A 499 37.48 13.61 -16.38
N MET A 500 37.99 13.58 -15.14
CA MET A 500 39.02 14.50 -14.67
C MET A 500 40.38 14.29 -15.38
N ALA A 501 40.72 13.04 -15.72
CA ALA A 501 41.93 12.74 -16.49
C ALA A 501 41.82 13.24 -17.93
N ALA A 502 40.65 13.11 -18.57
CA ALA A 502 40.39 13.62 -19.92
C ALA A 502 40.36 15.17 -19.97
N GLY A 503 39.92 15.83 -18.89
CA GLY A 503 39.93 17.29 -18.78
C GLY A 503 41.34 17.91 -18.66
N LYS A 504 42.32 17.18 -18.13
CA LYS A 504 43.72 17.64 -18.00
C LYS A 504 44.55 17.53 -19.28
N VAL A 505 44.04 16.89 -20.34
CA VAL A 505 44.74 16.75 -21.64
C VAL A 505 44.33 17.87 -22.62
N LYS A 506 43.41 18.77 -22.23
CA LYS A 506 42.96 19.93 -23.02
C LYS A 506 43.33 21.29 -22.39
N ALA A 507 44.39 21.36 -21.58
CA ALA A 507 44.95 22.62 -21.08
C ALA A 507 46.32 22.88 -21.70
#